data_AF-E0UBW1-F1
#
_entry.id   AF-E0UBW1-F1
#
_cell.length_a   1.000
_cell.length_b   1.000
_cell.length_c   1.000
_cell.angle_alpha   90.00
_cell.angle_beta   90.00
_cell.angle_gamma   90.00
#
_symmetry.space_group_name_H-M   'P 1'
#
loop_
_entity.id
_entity.type
_entity.pdbx_description
1 polymer ?
#
loop_
_entity_poly.entity_id
_entity_poly.type
_entity_poly.pdbx_seq_one_letter_code
_entity_poly.pdbx_strand_id
1 'polypeptide(L)' 'MSNNFKNELEDELSEEYDFSQIKGGVRGKYYKRFQEGTNLVLLDPDVAEAFPTDEAVNEALRMLIRLAKSQVNQGNSNII' A
#
# COMPACT_ATOMS: atom_id res chain seq x y z
N MET A 1 -12.41 46.91 -13.49
CA MET A 1 -12.37 45.51 -13.96
C MET A 1 -12.74 44.63 -12.77
N SER A 2 -13.97 44.09 -12.76
CA SER A 2 -14.47 43.25 -11.67
C SER A 2 -14.19 41.79 -11.98
N ASN A 3 -13.48 41.12 -11.08
CA ASN A 3 -13.13 39.71 -11.16
C ASN A 3 -14.41 38.86 -11.17
N ASN A 4 -14.67 38.18 -12.29
CA ASN A 4 -15.80 37.27 -12.44
C ASN A 4 -15.29 35.88 -12.84
N PHE A 5 -14.44 35.29 -12.00
CA PHE A 5 -14.16 33.85 -12.05
C PHE A 5 -15.31 33.12 -11.36
N LYS A 6 -16.49 33.11 -12.01
CA LYS A 6 -17.59 32.24 -11.61
C LYS A 6 -17.58 31.00 -12.49
N ASN A 7 -17.22 29.88 -11.85
CA ASN A 7 -17.94 28.63 -11.94
C ASN A 7 -18.03 27.94 -13.32
N GLU A 8 -16.95 27.85 -14.08
CA GLU A 8 -16.90 26.96 -15.27
C GLU A 8 -16.93 25.45 -14.89
N LEU A 9 -16.76 25.11 -13.60
CA LEU A 9 -16.80 23.72 -13.10
C LEU A 9 -18.20 23.28 -12.63
N GLU A 10 -19.18 24.18 -12.57
CA GLU A 10 -20.55 23.82 -12.16
C GLU A 10 -21.31 23.06 -13.27
N ASP A 11 -21.00 23.33 -14.55
CA ASP A 11 -21.72 22.77 -15.70
C ASP A 11 -21.32 21.33 -16.07
N GLU A 12 -20.23 20.79 -15.51
CA GLU A 12 -19.75 19.42 -15.80
C GLU A 12 -20.21 18.37 -14.77
N LEU A 13 -20.82 18.79 -13.66
CA LEU A 13 -21.37 17.87 -12.66
C LEU A 13 -22.79 17.45 -13.05
N SER A 14 -23.01 16.14 -13.17
CA SER A 14 -24.36 15.59 -13.38
C SER A 14 -25.29 15.99 -12.23
N GLU A 15 -26.53 16.37 -12.55
CA GLU A 15 -27.56 16.85 -11.60
C GLU A 15 -27.79 15.89 -10.41
N GLU A 16 -27.50 14.60 -10.59
CA GLU A 16 -27.60 13.57 -9.55
C GLU A 16 -26.52 13.69 -8.44
N TYR A 17 -25.43 14.39 -8.70
CA TYR A 17 -24.30 14.55 -7.77
C TYR A 17 -24.34 15.91 -7.03
N ASP A 18 -25.39 16.13 -6.24
CA ASP A 18 -25.39 17.23 -5.27
C ASP A 18 -24.64 16.81 -3.98
N PHE A 19 -23.35 17.15 -3.92
CA PHE A 19 -22.50 16.90 -2.75
C PHE A 19 -22.99 17.60 -1.47
N SER A 20 -23.86 18.62 -1.57
CA SER A 20 -24.50 19.24 -0.40
C SER A 20 -25.54 18.34 0.27
N GLN A 21 -26.11 17.37 -0.47
CA GLN A 21 -27.02 16.34 0.05
C GLN A 21 -26.28 15.19 0.74
N ILE A 22 -24.98 15.05 0.50
CA ILE A 22 -24.16 13.98 1.10
C ILE A 22 -23.91 14.30 2.58
N LYS A 23 -24.85 13.89 3.43
CA LYS A 23 -24.71 13.95 4.89
C LYS A 23 -23.87 12.77 5.37
N GLY A 24 -22.78 13.05 6.10
CA GLY A 24 -21.96 12.01 6.72
C GLY A 24 -20.81 11.45 5.87
N GLY A 25 -20.38 12.18 4.83
CA GLY A 25 -19.14 11.87 4.11
C GLY A 25 -17.92 12.00 5.04
N VAL A 26 -17.27 10.88 5.36
CA VAL A 26 -16.05 10.87 6.20
C VAL A 26 -14.82 10.82 5.30
N ARG A 27 -14.03 11.90 5.29
CA ARG A 27 -12.74 11.94 4.61
C ARG A 27 -11.85 10.85 5.19
N GLY A 28 -11.32 9.97 4.33
CA GLY A 28 -10.45 8.88 4.75
C GLY A 28 -11.17 7.76 5.52
N LYS A 29 -12.47 7.52 5.27
CA LYS A 29 -13.25 6.42 5.88
C LYS A 29 -12.54 5.06 5.92
N TYR A 30 -11.70 4.78 4.92
CA TYR A 30 -10.92 3.54 4.81
C TYR A 30 -9.40 3.76 4.95
N TYR A 31 -8.95 4.98 5.24
CA TYR A 31 -7.54 5.34 5.33
C TYR A 31 -6.81 4.53 6.41
N LYS A 32 -7.43 4.38 7.59
CA LYS A 32 -6.86 3.57 8.68
C LYS A 32 -6.76 2.09 8.32
N ARG A 33 -7.79 1.51 7.68
CA ARG A 33 -7.77 0.11 7.21
C ARG A 33 -6.70 -0.13 6.14
N PHE A 34 -6.46 0.87 5.29
CA PHE A 34 -5.38 0.84 4.31
C PHE A 34 -4.00 0.91 4.99
N GLN A 35 -3.83 1.77 5.99
CA GLN A 35 -2.59 1.86 6.78
C GLN A 35 -2.31 0.63 7.65
N GLU A 36 -3.36 0.00 8.18
CA GLU A 36 -3.27 -1.27 8.92
C GLU A 36 -2.85 -2.43 8.00
N GLY A 37 -3.01 -2.29 6.68
CA GLY A 37 -2.97 -3.39 5.73
C GLY A 37 -1.68 -3.60 4.96
N THR A 38 -0.68 -2.71 5.00
CA THR A 38 0.55 -2.95 4.24
C THR A 38 1.77 -2.21 4.79
N ASN A 39 2.75 -2.95 5.29
CA ASN A 39 4.09 -2.42 5.53
C ASN A 39 4.84 -2.38 4.19
N LEU A 40 4.65 -1.31 3.42
CA LEU A 40 5.30 -1.12 2.13
C LEU A 40 6.78 -0.77 2.36
N VAL A 41 7.66 -1.53 1.72
CA VAL A 41 9.10 -1.30 1.72
C VAL A 41 9.53 -0.98 0.28
N LEU A 42 10.25 0.12 0.10
CA LEU A 42 10.83 0.47 -1.18
C LEU A 42 12.06 -0.43 -1.43
N LEU A 43 12.09 -1.08 -2.59
CA LEU A 43 13.25 -1.85 -3.03
C LEU A 43 14.20 -0.94 -3.82
N ASP A 44 15.49 -1.24 -3.75
CA ASP A 44 16.47 -0.64 -4.64
C ASP A 44 16.21 -1.06 -6.11
N PRO A 45 16.60 -0.24 -7.11
CA PRO A 45 16.24 -0.48 -8.51
C PRO A 45 16.71 -1.83 -9.07
N ASP A 46 17.91 -2.26 -8.68
CA ASP A 46 18.49 -3.54 -9.09
C ASP A 46 17.72 -4.74 -8.51
N VAL A 47 17.28 -4.62 -7.25
CA VAL A 47 16.45 -5.64 -6.61
C VAL A 47 15.07 -5.71 -7.25
N ALA A 48 14.47 -4.56 -7.59
CA ALA A 48 13.19 -4.51 -8.29
C ALA A 48 13.27 -5.09 -9.71
N GLU A 49 14.40 -4.91 -10.41
CA GLU A 49 14.66 -5.53 -11.72
C GLU A 49 14.77 -7.05 -11.61
N ALA A 50 15.43 -7.56 -10.57
CA ALA A 50 15.57 -9.00 -10.32
C ALA A 50 14.26 -9.67 -9.88
N PHE A 51 13.36 -8.94 -9.20
CA PHE A 51 12.10 -9.46 -8.68
C PHE A 51 10.90 -8.61 -9.14
N PRO A 52 10.32 -8.91 -10.32
CA PRO A 52 9.25 -8.08 -10.90
C PRO A 52 7.91 -8.14 -10.16
N THR A 53 7.71 -9.11 -9.25
CA THR A 53 6.46 -9.26 -8.49
C THR A 53 6.72 -9.44 -7.00
N ASP A 54 5.75 -9.03 -6.18
CA ASP A 54 5.82 -9.17 -4.73
C ASP A 54 5.78 -10.63 -4.28
N GLU A 55 5.12 -11.53 -5.02
CA GLU A 55 5.17 -12.97 -4.72
C GLU A 55 6.60 -13.51 -4.85
N ALA A 56 7.35 -13.08 -5.88
CA ALA A 56 8.72 -13.53 -6.10
C ALA A 56 9.66 -13.07 -4.96
N VAL A 57 9.52 -11.82 -4.51
CA VAL A 57 10.24 -11.28 -3.36
C VAL A 57 9.89 -12.07 -2.09
N ASN A 58 8.60 -12.26 -1.84
CA ASN A 58 8.12 -12.90 -0.63
C ASN A 58 8.55 -14.37 -0.53
N GLU A 59 8.52 -15.13 -1.64
CA GLU A 59 9.00 -16.51 -1.66
C GLU A 59 10.51 -16.59 -1.40
N ALA A 60 11.31 -15.72 -2.01
CA ALA A 60 12.75 -15.68 -1.78
C ALA A 60 13.08 -15.40 -0.29
N LEU A 61 12.42 -14.40 0.30
CA LEU A 61 12.61 -14.06 1.72
C LEU A 61 12.15 -15.21 2.65
N ARG A 62 11.04 -15.89 2.32
CA ARG A 62 10.59 -17.07 3.08
C ARG A 62 11.59 -18.21 3.01
N MET A 63 12.21 -18.44 1.85
CA MET A 63 13.28 -19.43 1.70
C MET A 63 14.48 -19.08 2.59
N LEU A 64 14.93 -17.83 2.58
CA LEU A 64 16.02 -17.36 3.45
C LEU A 64 15.69 -17.56 4.93
N ILE A 65 14.46 -17.25 5.36
CA ILE A 65 14.00 -17.49 6.73
C ILE A 65 14.06 -18.98 7.09
N ARG A 66 13.63 -19.87 6.19
CA ARG A 66 13.69 -21.33 6.42
C ARG A 66 15.13 -21.83 6.55
N LEU A 67 16.03 -21.35 5.70
CA LEU A 67 17.46 -21.68 5.76
C LEU A 67 18.10 -21.15 7.05
N ALA A 68 17.81 -19.92 7.45
CA ALA A 68 18.31 -19.36 8.71
C ALA A 68 17.83 -20.18 9.91
N LYS A 69 16.56 -20.58 9.94
CA LYS A 69 16.01 -21.43 11.01
C LYS A 69 16.65 -22.82 11.06
N SER A 70 16.94 -23.43 9.92
CA SER A 70 17.58 -24.76 9.90
C SER A 70 19.02 -24.71 10.42
N GLN A 71 19.77 -23.65 10.12
CA GLN A 71 21.12 -23.44 10.66
C GLN A 71 21.12 -23.25 12.18
N VAL A 72 20.18 -22.45 12.70
CA VAL A 72 20.01 -22.26 14.16
C VAL A 72 19.70 -23.58 14.86
N ASN A 73 18.88 -24.45 14.26
CA ASN A 73 18.56 -25.75 14.84
C ASN A 73 19.75 -26.72 14.84
N GLN A 74 20.61 -26.68 13.82
CA GLN A 74 21.84 -27.50 13.75
C GLN A 74 22.89 -27.08 14.80
N GLY A 75 22.92 -25.79 15.18
CA GLY A 75 23.76 -25.30 16.28
C GLY A 75 23.35 -25.83 17.66
N ASN A 76 22.07 -26.20 17.83
CA ASN A 76 21.53 -26.71 19.10
C ASN A 76 21.61 -28.24 19.22
N SER A 77 21.85 -28.96 18.13
CA SER A 77 21.98 -30.43 18.13
C SER A 77 23.40 -30.93 18.47
N ASN A 78 24.40 -30.04 18.49
CA ASN A 78 25.79 -30.36 18.85
C ASN A 78 26.14 -30.09 20.33
N ILE A 79 25.13 -29.86 21.18
CA ILE A 79 25.30 -29.65 22.63
C ILE A 79 24.43 -30.67 23.38
N ILE A 80 24.62 -31.98 23.13
CA ILE A 80 24.26 -33.08 24.07
C ILE A 80 25.30 -34.18 23.89
#